data_AF-A0A7S3Q9H9-F1
#
_entry.id   AF-A0A7S3Q9H9-F1
#
_cell.length_a   1.000
_cell.length_b   1.000
_cell.length_c   1.000
_cell.angle_alpha   90.00
_cell.angle_beta   90.00
_cell.angle_gamma   90.00
#
_symmetry.space_group_name_H-M   'P 1'
#
loop_
_entity.id
_entity.type
_entity.pdbx_description
1 polymer ?
#
loop_
_entity_poly.entity_id
_entity_poly.type
_entity_poly.pdbx_seq_one_letter_code
_entity_poly.pdbx_strand_id
1 'polypeptide(L)'
;NLHNASKGNAKPEIDKNGGGVHVISSRKIDNGDLIISSPAVALSFDAPYRQQRCSFCASIIPKEDLGLGLGLSSTKSQCEFCFIVSICRNCKHQGVNDWHKDR
;
A
#
# COMPACT_ATOMS: atom_id res chain seq x y z
N ASN A 1 -15.18 3.28 -16.07
CA ASN A 1 -14.47 4.28 -16.91
C ASN A 1 -13.08 4.58 -16.36
N LEU A 2 -12.18 3.60 -16.29
CA LEU A 2 -10.77 3.80 -15.89
C LEU A 2 -9.89 2.84 -16.69
N HIS A 3 -9.76 3.07 -17.99
CA HIS A 3 -8.73 2.46 -18.82
C HIS A 3 -8.13 3.56 -19.70
N ASN A 4 -7.12 4.25 -19.17
CA ASN A 4 -6.04 4.88 -19.94
C ASN A 4 -5.09 5.60 -18.97
N ALA A 5 -4.28 4.83 -18.25
CA ALA A 5 -3.01 5.36 -17.78
C ALA A 5 -2.06 5.29 -18.99
N SER A 6 -1.94 6.40 -19.70
CA SER A 6 -1.00 6.57 -20.80
C SER A 6 0.41 6.22 -20.35
N LYS A 7 1.08 5.34 -21.10
CA LYS A 7 2.51 5.06 -21.01
C LYS A 7 3.29 6.36 -21.17
N GLY A 8 3.61 7.02 -20.05
CA GLY A 8 4.52 8.15 -20.04
C GLY A 8 5.91 7.68 -20.42
N ASN A 9 6.37 8.03 -21.63
CA ASN A 9 7.74 7.82 -22.08
C ASN A 9 8.68 8.81 -21.38
N ALA A 10 8.88 8.64 -20.07
CA ALA A 10 10.00 9.27 -19.38
C ALA A 10 11.26 8.47 -19.73
N LYS A 11 12.21 9.08 -20.44
CA LYS A 11 13.53 8.48 -20.64
C LYS A 11 14.42 8.92 -19.49
N PRO A 12 15.12 7.99 -18.81
CA PRO A 12 16.16 8.37 -17.86
C PRO A 12 17.29 9.05 -18.64
N GLU A 13 17.65 10.27 -18.23
CA GLU A 13 18.83 10.99 -18.72
C GLU A 13 19.82 11.12 -17.57
N ILE A 14 21.08 10.71 -17.82
CA ILE A 14 22.16 10.80 -16.84
C ILE A 14 22.74 12.21 -16.93
N ASP A 15 22.71 12.94 -15.82
CA ASP A 15 23.37 14.24 -15.72
C ASP A 15 24.88 14.07 -15.96
N LYS A 16 25.40 14.80 -16.95
CA LYS A 16 26.82 14.77 -17.31
C LYS A 16 27.70 15.50 -16.29
N ASN A 17 27.11 16.19 -15.32
CA ASN A 17 27.82 16.97 -14.30
C ASN A 17 28.07 16.20 -12.99
N GLY A 18 27.86 14.88 -12.96
CA GLY A 18 28.26 14.02 -11.82
C GLY A 18 27.31 14.03 -10.62
N GLY A 19 26.09 14.58 -10.78
CA GLY A 19 25.09 14.76 -9.73
C GLY A 19 24.05 13.64 -9.57
N GLY A 20 24.32 12.40 -9.99
CA GLY A 20 23.38 11.28 -9.78
C GLY A 20 22.25 11.16 -10.83
N VAL A 21 21.19 10.41 -10.48
CA VAL A 21 20.10 10.07 -11.41
C VAL A 21 18.94 11.05 -11.25
N HIS A 22 18.56 11.70 -12.35
CA HIS A 22 17.43 12.63 -12.40
C HIS A 22 16.32 12.09 -13.30
N VAL A 23 15.07 12.40 -12.94
CA VAL A 23 13.90 12.14 -13.80
C VAL A 23 13.50 13.46 -14.45
N ILE A 24 13.67 13.55 -15.76
CA ILE A 24 13.35 14.75 -16.55
C ILE A 24 12.06 14.49 -17.33
N SER A 25 11.11 15.43 -17.26
CA SER A 25 9.87 15.35 -18.03
C SER A 25 10.13 15.66 -19.51
N SER A 26 9.60 14.81 -20.39
CA SER A 26 9.64 15.03 -21.85
C SER A 26 8.53 15.94 -22.36
N ARG A 27 7.63 16.41 -21.48
CA ARG A 27 6.50 17.29 -21.82
C ARG A 27 6.34 18.44 -20.83
N LYS A 28 5.62 19.49 -21.26
CA LYS A 28 5.10 20.51 -20.36
C LYS A 28 4.14 19.86 -19.34
N ILE A 29 4.27 20.26 -18.08
CA ILE A 29 3.45 19.81 -16.95
C ILE A 29 2.62 21.01 -16.50
N ASP A 30 1.31 20.85 -16.39
CA ASP A 30 0.41 21.88 -15.89
C ASP A 30 -0.02 21.57 -14.45
N ASN A 31 -0.59 22.57 -13.77
CA ASN A 31 -1.04 22.41 -12.38
C ASN A 31 -2.13 21.35 -12.28
N GLY A 32 -1.92 20.35 -11.42
CA GLY A 32 -2.85 19.23 -11.20
C GLY A 32 -2.50 17.97 -11.97
N ASP A 33 -1.48 18.00 -12.84
CA ASP A 33 -1.03 16.80 -13.54
C ASP A 33 -0.47 15.74 -12.60
N LEU A 34 -0.93 14.50 -12.76
CA LEU A 34 -0.27 13.33 -12.18
C LEU A 34 0.97 13.00 -13.02
N ILE A 35 2.16 13.25 -12.45
CA ILE A 35 3.43 13.08 -13.16
C ILE A 35 3.87 11.60 -13.12
N ILE A 36 3.82 10.97 -11.94
CA ILE A 36 4.22 9.57 -11.72
C ILE A 36 3.27 8.93 -10.71
N SER A 37 2.89 7.68 -10.97
CA SER A 37 2.28 6.77 -10.00
C SER A 37 3.10 5.49 -9.99
N SER A 38 3.65 5.13 -8.82
CA SER A 38 4.45 3.92 -8.66
C SER A 38 3.91 3.11 -7.47
N PRO A 39 3.51 1.84 -7.67
CA PRO A 39 3.16 0.99 -6.55
C PRO A 39 4.38 0.73 -5.68
N ALA A 40 4.17 0.64 -4.36
CA ALA A 40 5.25 0.28 -3.46
C ALA A 40 5.71 -1.16 -3.73
N VAL A 41 7.02 -1.37 -3.86
CA VAL A 41 7.61 -2.71 -3.96
C VAL A 41 7.42 -3.48 -2.65
N ALA A 42 7.55 -2.77 -1.53
CA ALA A 42 7.28 -3.26 -0.20
C ALA A 42 6.76 -2.12 0.68
N LEU A 43 5.92 -2.47 1.65
CA LEU A 43 5.37 -1.54 2.63
C LEU A 43 5.38 -2.20 4.01
N SER A 44 5.71 -1.44 5.04
CA SER A 44 5.50 -1.84 6.43
C SER A 44 4.98 -0.64 7.23
N PHE A 45 4.30 -0.93 8.34
CA PHE A 45 3.80 0.09 9.26
C PHE A 45 4.62 0.09 10.55
N ASP A 46 4.86 1.28 11.10
CA ASP A 46 5.36 1.41 12.47
C ASP A 46 4.36 0.80 13.46
N ALA A 47 4.88 0.33 14.59
CA ALA A 47 4.10 -0.40 15.58
C ALA A 47 2.74 0.24 15.95
N PRO A 48 2.62 1.58 16.13
CA PRO A 48 1.34 2.21 16.46
C PRO A 48 0.27 2.09 15.36
N TYR A 49 0.67 1.91 14.10
CA TYR A 49 -0.22 1.92 12.94
C TYR A 49 -0.58 0.53 12.43
N ARG A 50 0.17 -0.51 12.81
CA ARG A 50 -0.02 -1.89 12.31
C ARG A 50 -1.43 -2.43 12.55
N GLN A 51 -2.05 -2.02 13.66
CA GLN A 51 -3.41 -2.42 14.00
C GLN A 51 -4.48 -1.47 13.47
N GLN A 52 -4.13 -0.29 12.95
CA GLN A 52 -5.11 0.70 12.48
C GLN A 52 -5.19 0.76 10.95
N ARG A 53 -4.27 0.08 10.26
CA ARG A 53 -4.09 0.15 8.81
C ARG A 53 -4.05 -1.25 8.22
N CYS A 54 -4.68 -1.40 7.07
CA CYS A 54 -4.57 -2.62 6.27
C CYS A 54 -3.15 -2.78 5.76
N SER A 55 -2.49 -3.89 6.10
CA SER A 55 -1.12 -4.21 5.70
C SER A 55 -0.98 -4.45 4.19
N PHE A 56 -2.08 -4.63 3.46
CA PHE A 56 -2.09 -4.79 2.00
C PHE A 56 -2.32 -3.47 1.26
N CYS A 57 -3.37 -2.71 1.62
CA CYS A 57 -3.79 -1.52 0.86
C CYS A 57 -3.63 -0.19 1.61
N ALA A 58 -3.03 -0.20 2.81
CA ALA A 58 -2.83 0.98 3.67
C ALA A 58 -4.09 1.75 4.10
N SER A 59 -5.28 1.24 3.77
CA SER A 59 -6.56 1.83 4.19
C SER A 59 -6.71 1.76 5.71
N ILE A 60 -7.32 2.77 6.31
CA ILE A 60 -7.68 2.76 7.73
C ILE A 60 -8.69 1.64 7.95
N ILE A 61 -8.47 0.83 8.98
CA ILE A 61 -9.41 -0.19 9.42
C ILE A 61 -10.33 0.45 10.47
N PRO A 62 -11.67 0.44 10.27
CA PRO A 62 -12.61 0.95 11.25
C PRO A 62 -12.42 0.27 12.61
N LYS A 63 -12.64 0.99 13.71
CA LYS A 63 -12.40 0.43 15.05
C LYS A 63 -13.30 -0.78 15.34
N GLU A 64 -14.52 -0.80 14.80
CA GLU A 64 -15.42 -1.96 14.89
C GLU A 64 -14.85 -3.24 14.26
N ASP A 65 -13.94 -3.10 13.29
CA ASP A 65 -13.31 -4.22 12.56
C ASP A 65 -12.06 -4.77 13.25
N LEU A 66 -11.55 -4.06 14.26
CA LEU A 66 -10.35 -4.42 14.99
C LEU A 66 -10.59 -5.48 16.06
N GLY A 67 -11.85 -5.78 16.39
CA GLY A 67 -12.17 -6.80 17.38
C GLY A 67 -11.65 -6.48 18.79
N LEU A 68 -11.40 -5.20 19.10
CA LEU A 68 -10.88 -4.72 20.39
C LEU A 68 -11.94 -4.69 21.52
N GLY A 69 -13.03 -5.43 21.37
CA GLY A 69 -14.08 -5.62 22.37
C GLY A 69 -14.19 -7.10 22.76
N LEU A 70 -14.49 -7.37 24.03
CA LEU A 70 -14.56 -8.69 24.71
C LEU A 70 -15.58 -9.70 24.13
N GLY A 71 -15.93 -9.63 22.85
CA GLY A 71 -16.92 -10.47 22.20
C GLY A 71 -16.41 -10.97 20.86
N LEU A 72 -16.34 -12.29 20.73
CA LEU A 72 -16.08 -13.07 19.52
C LEU A 72 -16.93 -12.55 18.33
N SER A 73 -16.36 -11.68 17.50
CA SER A 73 -16.91 -11.33 16.19
C SER A 73 -16.10 -12.03 15.11
N SER A 74 -16.80 -12.69 14.17
CA SER A 74 -16.26 -13.45 13.02
C SER A 74 -15.60 -12.57 11.93
N THR A 75 -15.47 -11.27 12.17
CA THR A 75 -14.85 -10.29 11.25
C THR A 75 -13.47 -9.84 11.73
N LYS A 76 -12.67 -10.73 12.32
CA LYS A 76 -11.31 -10.37 12.74
C LYS A 76 -10.49 -9.93 11.54
N SER A 77 -10.16 -8.64 11.52
CA SER A 77 -9.21 -8.06 10.55
C SER A 77 -7.77 -8.41 10.90
N GLN A 78 -7.51 -9.02 12.04
CA GLN A 78 -6.16 -9.35 12.51
C GLN A 78 -5.76 -10.78 12.12
N CYS A 79 -4.48 -10.98 11.83
CA CYS A 79 -3.91 -12.31 11.69
C CYS A 79 -3.98 -13.04 13.04
N GLU A 80 -4.59 -14.23 13.04
CA GLU A 80 -4.85 -15.01 14.26
C GLU A 80 -3.58 -15.64 14.86
N PHE A 81 -2.48 -15.68 14.10
CA PHE A 81 -1.21 -16.24 14.55
C PHE A 81 -0.34 -15.20 15.27
N CYS A 82 -0.11 -14.05 14.63
CA CYS A 82 0.83 -13.06 15.17
C CYS A 82 0.16 -11.87 15.87
N PHE A 83 -1.13 -11.60 15.62
CA PHE A 83 -1.87 -10.42 16.12
C PHE A 83 -1.25 -9.05 15.79
N ILE A 84 -0.20 -9.03 14.96
CA ILE A 84 0.52 -7.82 14.54
C ILE A 84 -0.07 -7.30 13.23
N VAL A 85 -0.39 -8.20 12.30
CA VAL A 85 -0.88 -7.85 10.97
C VAL A 85 -2.38 -7.64 11.01
N SER A 86 -2.84 -6.54 10.41
CA SER A 86 -4.27 -6.29 10.18
C SER A 86 -4.56 -6.06 8.70
N ILE A 87 -5.69 -6.56 8.20
CA ILE A 87 -6.15 -6.49 6.81
C ILE A 87 -7.64 -6.15 6.80
N CYS A 88 -8.03 -5.17 6.00
CA CYS A 88 -9.44 -4.78 5.90
C CYS A 88 -10.30 -5.86 5.21
N ARG A 89 -11.61 -5.80 5.41
CA ARG A 89 -12.59 -6.74 4.82
C ARG A 89 -12.43 -6.90 3.31
N ASN A 90 -12.14 -5.81 2.60
CA ASN A 90 -11.96 -5.80 1.14
C ASN A 90 -10.70 -6.54 0.68
N CYS A 91 -9.69 -6.66 1.55
CA CYS A 91 -8.42 -7.31 1.26
C CYS A 91 -8.30 -8.68 1.94
N LYS A 92 -9.36 -9.18 2.59
CA LYS A 92 -9.32 -10.45 3.34
C LYS A 92 -8.88 -11.65 2.48
N HIS A 93 -9.26 -11.65 1.20
CA HIS A 93 -8.87 -12.66 0.22
C HIS A 93 -7.42 -12.54 -0.26
N GLN A 94 -6.75 -11.41 0.02
CA GLN A 94 -5.35 -11.16 -0.35
C GLN A 94 -4.35 -11.73 0.67
N GLY A 95 -4.78 -12.70 1.49
CA GLY A 95 -3.84 -13.55 2.22
C GLY A 95 -3.51 -13.15 3.67
N VAL A 96 -4.46 -12.67 4.48
CA VAL A 96 -4.29 -12.56 5.95
C VAL A 96 -3.66 -13.82 6.55
N ASN A 97 -4.09 -14.97 6.01
CA ASN A 97 -3.70 -16.28 6.49
C ASN A 97 -2.49 -16.84 5.75
N ASP A 98 -2.15 -16.35 4.55
CA ASP A 98 -1.04 -16.90 3.77
C ASP A 98 0.31 -16.48 4.34
N TRP A 99 0.39 -15.37 5.08
CA TRP A 99 1.64 -14.90 5.67
C TRP A 99 2.22 -15.81 6.76
N HIS A 100 1.36 -16.61 7.41
CA HIS A 100 1.74 -17.55 8.48
C HIS A 100 1.22 -18.98 8.27
N LYS A 101 0.57 -19.30 7.15
CA LYS A 101 -0.01 -20.64 6.89
C LYS A 101 1.02 -21.77 6.82
N ASP A 102 2.28 -21.43 6.52
CA ASP A 102 3.38 -22.40 6.39
C ASP A 102 4.27 -22.48 7.65
N ARG A 103 3.77 -22.03 8.81
CA ARG A 103 4.42 -22.22 10.11
C ARG A 103 3.52 -23.00 11.06
#